data_AF-A0A0J9SXE1-F1
#
_entry.id   AF-A0A0J9SXE1-F1
#
_cell.length_a   1.000
_cell.length_b   1.000
_cell.length_c   1.000
_cell.angle_alpha   90.00
_cell.angle_beta   90.00
_cell.angle_gamma   90.00
#
_symmetry.space_group_name_H-M   'P 1'
#
loop_
_entity.id
_entity.type
_entity.pdbx_description
1 polymer ?
#
loop_
_entity_poly.entity_id
_entity_poly.type
_entity_poly.pdbx_seq_one_letter_code
_entity_poly.pdbx_strand_id
1 'polypeptide(L)'
;MNDTEKFEDEFDIELMEEIGKQTISQFLEKMHYNDEKTNFWVSQILDTTLKELSKLNKPFKYVATCILMEKNGSPLTTSNVCLWNENSDGS
;
A
#
# COMPACT_ATOMS: atom_id res chain seq x y z
N MET A 1 19.11 -32.01 4.47
CA MET A 1 17.88 -32.81 4.62
C MET A 1 17.19 -32.24 5.82
N ASN A 2 16.09 -31.51 5.75
CA ASN A 2 15.00 -31.26 4.79
C ASN A 2 14.16 -30.18 5.54
N ASP A 3 13.48 -29.18 5.01
CA ASP A 3 13.01 -28.80 3.70
C ASP A 3 12.99 -27.26 3.72
N THR A 4 13.51 -26.62 2.67
CA THR A 4 13.15 -25.22 2.41
C THR A 4 11.68 -25.27 2.03
N GLU A 5 10.78 -25.11 3.00
CA GLU A 5 9.35 -24.87 2.74
C GLU A 5 9.30 -23.68 1.80
N LYS A 6 9.11 -23.96 0.51
CA LYS A 6 8.63 -22.95 -0.42
C LYS A 6 7.30 -22.51 0.15
N PHE A 7 7.24 -21.29 0.67
CA PHE A 7 5.98 -20.60 0.88
C PHE A 7 5.29 -20.59 -0.48
N GLU A 8 4.25 -21.41 -0.64
CA GLU A 8 3.45 -21.50 -1.88
C GLU A 8 2.67 -20.20 -2.15
N ASP A 9 2.56 -19.32 -1.15
CA ASP A 9 1.99 -17.98 -1.30
C ASP A 9 3.04 -17.01 -1.83
N GLU A 10 3.10 -16.92 -3.17
CA GLU A 10 3.92 -15.93 -3.87
C GLU A 10 3.42 -14.50 -3.52
N PHE A 11 4.37 -13.62 -3.24
CA PHE A 11 4.10 -12.20 -2.99
C PHE A 11 3.80 -11.53 -4.34
N ASP A 12 2.50 -11.39 -4.64
CA ASP A 12 2.01 -10.84 -5.91
C ASP A 12 1.99 -9.31 -5.85
N ILE A 13 3.07 -8.71 -6.35
CA ILE A 13 3.26 -7.25 -6.36
C ILE A 13 2.21 -6.57 -7.24
N GLU A 14 1.89 -7.14 -8.40
CA GLU A 14 0.95 -6.55 -9.36
C GLU A 14 -0.46 -6.44 -8.77
N LEU A 15 -0.92 -7.49 -8.09
CA LEU A 15 -2.22 -7.47 -7.41
C LEU A 15 -2.25 -6.43 -6.28
N MET A 16 -1.19 -6.30 -5.50
CA MET A 16 -1.12 -5.32 -4.40
C MET A 16 -1.11 -3.88 -4.93
N GLU A 17 -0.36 -3.62 -6.02
CA GLU A 17 -0.39 -2.34 -6.71
C GLU A 17 -1.78 -1.99 -7.23
N GLU A 18 -2.47 -2.96 -7.83
CA GLU A 18 -3.83 -2.76 -8.36
C GLU A 18 -4.82 -2.41 -7.26
N ILE A 19 -4.78 -3.14 -6.12
CA ILE A 19 -5.62 -2.83 -4.94
C ILE A 19 -5.36 -1.39 -4.45
N GLY A 20 -4.08 -0.97 -4.38
CA GLY A 20 -3.70 0.39 -4.00
C GLY A 20 -4.26 1.44 -4.97
N LYS A 21 -4.06 1.25 -6.29
CA LYS A 21 -4.54 2.16 -7.34
C LYS A 21 -6.06 2.28 -7.33
N GLN A 22 -6.78 1.17 -7.18
CA GLN A 22 -8.24 1.16 -7.10
C GLN A 22 -8.75 1.91 -5.87
N THR A 23 -8.16 1.65 -4.70
CA THR A 23 -8.55 2.31 -3.45
C THR A 23 -8.35 3.83 -3.56
N ILE A 24 -7.19 4.27 -4.05
CA ILE A 24 -6.90 5.70 -4.23
C ILE A 24 -7.93 6.34 -5.18
N SER A 25 -8.22 5.69 -6.31
CA SER A 25 -9.16 6.20 -7.30
C SER A 25 -10.58 6.34 -6.72
N GLN A 26 -11.05 5.36 -5.93
CA GLN A 26 -12.35 5.41 -5.27
C GLN A 26 -12.53 6.65 -4.39
N PHE A 27 -11.49 7.08 -3.68
CA PHE A 27 -11.56 8.23 -2.77
C PHE A 27 -11.25 9.57 -3.42
N LEU A 28 -10.34 9.63 -4.40
CA LEU A 28 -9.76 10.89 -4.89
C LEU A 28 -10.17 11.29 -6.32
N GLU A 29 -10.72 10.41 -7.14
CA GLU A 29 -10.93 10.66 -8.59
C GLU A 29 -11.79 11.91 -8.89
N LYS A 30 -12.72 12.27 -7.99
CA LYS A 30 -13.63 13.42 -8.15
C LYS A 30 -13.51 14.44 -7.02
N MET A 31 -12.42 14.39 -6.25
CA MET A 31 -12.21 15.30 -5.13
C MET A 31 -11.28 16.45 -5.53
N HIS A 32 -11.62 17.65 -5.06
CA HIS A 32 -10.68 18.77 -5.05
C HIS A 32 -9.93 18.76 -3.72
N TYR A 33 -8.65 19.18 -3.75
CA TYR A 33 -7.85 19.26 -2.53
C TYR A 33 -8.56 20.11 -1.48
N ASN A 34 -8.61 19.57 -0.25
CA ASN A 34 -9.19 20.22 0.91
C ASN A 34 -8.38 19.80 2.12
N ASP A 35 -7.71 20.77 2.75
CA ASP A 35 -6.81 20.52 3.88
C ASP A 35 -7.52 19.84 5.06
N GLU A 36 -8.73 20.28 5.42
CA GLU A 36 -9.52 19.71 6.53
C GLU A 36 -9.87 18.23 6.30
N LYS A 37 -10.05 17.82 5.04
CA LYS A 37 -10.41 16.44 4.66
C LYS A 37 -9.22 15.56 4.31
N THR A 38 -8.04 16.15 4.13
CA THR A 38 -6.82 15.43 3.71
C THR A 38 -6.49 14.28 4.66
N ASN A 39 -6.47 14.55 5.97
CA ASN A 39 -6.22 13.52 6.98
C ASN A 39 -7.25 12.39 6.95
N PHE A 40 -8.53 12.74 6.80
CA PHE A 40 -9.61 11.76 6.71
C PHE A 40 -9.45 10.86 5.48
N TRP A 41 -9.17 11.43 4.31
CA TRP A 41 -8.96 10.66 3.08
C TRP A 41 -7.76 9.74 3.18
N VAL A 42 -6.64 10.22 3.73
CA VAL A 42 -5.45 9.39 3.96
C VAL A 42 -5.77 8.20 4.87
N SER A 43 -6.47 8.42 6.00
CA SER A 43 -6.90 7.34 6.88
C SER A 43 -7.83 6.35 6.17
N GLN A 44 -8.83 6.82 5.42
CA GLN A 44 -9.75 5.95 4.69
C GLN A 44 -9.05 5.12 3.60
N ILE A 45 -8.09 5.71 2.88
CA ILE A 45 -7.29 4.99 1.88
C ILE A 45 -6.48 3.90 2.56
N LEU A 46 -5.76 4.22 3.65
CA LEU A 46 -4.95 3.25 4.39
C LEU A 46 -5.81 2.10 4.95
N ASP A 47 -6.91 2.40 5.63
CA ASP A 47 -7.81 1.41 6.22
C ASP A 47 -8.41 0.49 5.14
N THR A 48 -8.83 1.06 4.02
CA THR A 48 -9.44 0.30 2.93
C THR A 48 -8.41 -0.57 2.23
N THR A 49 -7.22 -0.04 1.92
CA THR A 49 -6.14 -0.83 1.30
C THR A 49 -5.72 -1.99 2.19
N LEU A 50 -5.48 -1.76 3.49
CA LEU A 50 -5.11 -2.83 4.44
C LEU A 50 -6.22 -3.86 4.58
N LYS A 51 -7.49 -3.43 4.57
CA LYS A 51 -8.64 -4.33 4.60
C LYS A 51 -8.71 -5.21 3.35
N GLU A 52 -8.54 -4.65 2.15
CA GLU A 52 -8.54 -5.44 0.91
C GLU A 52 -7.35 -6.42 0.86
N LEU A 53 -6.15 -5.99 1.29
CA LEU A 53 -5.00 -6.87 1.40
C LEU A 53 -5.24 -8.02 2.40
N SER A 54 -5.87 -7.74 3.54
CA SER A 54 -6.20 -8.78 4.53
C SER A 54 -7.17 -9.85 4.00
N LYS A 55 -8.04 -9.50 3.03
CA LYS A 55 -8.99 -10.45 2.42
C LYS A 55 -8.31 -11.45 1.50
N LEU A 56 -7.08 -11.17 1.05
CA LEU A 56 -6.28 -12.13 0.28
C LEU A 56 -5.96 -13.39 1.09
N ASN A 57 -6.11 -13.34 2.42
CA ASN A 57 -5.93 -14.46 3.34
C ASN A 57 -4.56 -15.15 3.19
N LYS A 58 -3.55 -14.38 2.80
CA LYS A 58 -2.17 -14.82 2.70
C LYS A 58 -1.45 -14.61 4.05
N PRO A 59 -0.46 -15.43 4.41
CA PRO A 59 0.22 -15.40 5.71
C PRO A 59 1.26 -14.26 5.81
N PHE A 60 0.90 -13.04 5.39
CA PHE A 60 1.77 -11.87 5.41
C PHE A 60 1.37 -10.85 6.47
N LYS A 61 2.32 -10.01 6.87
CA LYS A 61 2.06 -8.78 7.61
C LYS A 61 2.15 -7.61 6.65
N TYR A 62 1.07 -6.83 6.57
CA TYR A 62 1.00 -5.67 5.67
C TYR A 62 1.28 -4.37 6.43
N VAL A 63 2.10 -3.51 5.84
CA VAL A 63 2.35 -2.15 6.31
C VAL A 63 2.06 -1.20 5.15
N ALA A 64 1.19 -0.22 5.37
CA ALA A 64 0.85 0.78 4.35
C ALA A 64 1.28 2.17 4.82
N THR A 65 1.88 2.94 3.91
CA THR A 65 2.21 4.35 4.11
C THR A 65 1.59 5.15 2.97
N CYS A 66 0.88 6.22 3.27
CA CYS A 66 0.25 7.08 2.29
C CYS A 66 0.69 8.52 2.53
N ILE A 67 1.12 9.19 1.46
CA ILE A 67 1.49 10.61 1.45
C ILE A 67 0.57 11.30 0.45
N LEU A 68 -0.21 12.26 0.93
CA LEU A 68 -1.09 13.10 0.11
C LEU A 68 -0.53 14.52 0.08
N MET A 69 -0.28 15.06 -1.11
CA MET A 69 0.32 16.38 -1.30
C MET A 69 -0.51 17.20 -2.28
N GLU A 70 -0.77 18.46 -1.92
CA GLU A 70 -1.39 19.43 -2.83
C GLU A 70 -0.48 19.72 -4.03
N LYS A 71 -1.08 19.77 -5.23
CA LYS A 71 -0.36 20.14 -6.44
C LYS A 71 -0.11 21.66 -6.47
N ASN A 72 0.99 22.09 -5.86
CA ASN A 72 1.37 23.51 -5.77
C ASN A 72 2.76 23.83 -6.37
N GLY A 73 3.37 22.88 -7.10
CA GLY A 73 4.68 23.05 -7.73
C GLY A 73 5.88 22.79 -6.82
N SER A 74 5.66 22.42 -5.56
CA SER A 74 6.74 21.97 -4.67
C SER A 74 7.22 20.56 -5.04
N PRO A 75 8.51 20.24 -4.84
CA PRO A 75 9.02 18.89 -5.04
C PRO A 75 8.58 17.96 -3.90
N LEU A 76 8.35 16.69 -4.23
CA LEU A 76 8.16 15.59 -3.27
C LEU A 76 9.24 14.54 -3.52
N THR A 77 9.94 14.11 -2.47
CA THR A 77 10.92 13.02 -2.54
C THR A 77 10.64 12.04 -1.41
N THR A 78 10.43 10.78 -1.77
CA THR A 78 10.19 9.68 -0.83
C THR A 78 11.28 8.64 -1.01
N SER A 79 11.84 8.13 0.08
CA SER A 79 12.83 7.06 0.07
C SER A 79 12.50 6.07 1.19
N ASN A 80 12.61 4.77 0.90
CA ASN A 80 12.48 3.70 1.87
C ASN A 80 13.74 2.83 1.81
N VAL A 81 14.10 2.24 2.95
CA VAL A 81 15.17 1.25 3.05
C VAL A 81 14.72 0.21 4.06
N CYS A 82 14.81 -1.05 3.68
CA CYS A 82 14.33 -2.16 4.48
C CYS A 82 15.43 -3.21 4.59
N LEU A 83 15.54 -3.84 5.77
CA LEU A 83 16.41 -5.00 6.00
C LEU A 83 15.52 -6.22 6.22
N TRP A 84 15.09 -6.84 5.12
CA TRP A 84 14.09 -7.91 5.07
C TRP A 84 14.63 -9.15 4.33
N ASN A 85 13.89 -10.26 4.35
CA ASN A 85 14.25 -11.46 3.61
C ASN A 85 13.88 -11.32 2.13
N GLU A 86 14.88 -11.30 1.26
CA GLU A 86 14.73 -11.10 -0.20
C GLU A 86 13.84 -12.14 -0.90
N ASN A 87 13.61 -13.30 -0.28
CA ASN A 87 12.79 -14.37 -0.88
C ASN A 87 11.32 -14.37 -0.42
N SER A 88 10.98 -13.63 0.65
CA SER A 88 9.64 -13.69 1.25
C SER A 88 8.98 -12.33 1.46
N ASP A 89 9.77 -11.25 1.48
CA ASP A 89 9.30 -9.91 1.84
C ASP A 89 9.42 -8.97 0.64
N GLY A 90 8.53 -7.99 0.54
CA GLY A 90 8.48 -7.05 -0.58
C GLY A 90 7.81 -5.72 -0.22
N SER A 91 7.92 -4.73 -1.11
CA SER A 91 7.37 -3.38 -0.96
C SER A 91 6.64 -2.92 -2.22
#